data_AF-A0A8S9MJX1-F1
#
_entry.id   AF-A0A8S9MJX1-F1
#
_cell.length_a   1.000
_cell.length_b   1.000
_cell.length_c   1.000
_cell.angle_alpha   90.00
_cell.angle_beta   90.00
_cell.angle_gamma   90.00
#
_symmetry.space_group_name_H-M   'P 1'
#
loop_
_entity.id
_entity.type
_entity.pdbx_description
1 polymer ?
#
loop_
_entity_poly.entity_id
_entity_poly.type
_entity_poly.pdbx_seq_one_letter_code
_entity_poly.pdbx_strand_id
1 'polypeptide(L)'
;MISTSLGAPKAFSKGFDLQDVADGFYGSHLHVYSWPGGEMKQLIDLADTGLIPLEIRFLHDPSKDIGYVGSALSSNMIRFFKNSDESWSHEASLLSLSSSLP
;
A
#
# COMPACT_ATOMS: atom_id res chain seq x y z
N MET A 1 10.89 8.89 -1.24
CA MET A 1 9.81 8.74 -2.25
C MET A 1 9.17 7.37 -2.06
N ILE A 2 7.87 7.21 -2.26
CA ILE A 2 7.18 5.91 -2.17
C ILE A 2 6.33 5.69 -3.43
N SER A 3 6.36 4.48 -3.99
CA SER A 3 5.49 4.05 -5.10
C SER A 3 4.71 2.79 -4.75
N THR A 4 3.71 2.47 -5.55
CA THR A 4 2.82 1.30 -5.41
C THR A 4 3.09 0.27 -6.51
N SER A 5 2.43 -0.89 -6.39
CA SER A 5 2.50 -1.98 -7.36
C SER A 5 1.11 -2.30 -7.93
N LEU A 6 1.04 -2.56 -9.24
CA LEU A 6 -0.10 -3.17 -9.92
C LEU A 6 0.32 -4.59 -10.36
N GLY A 7 -0.25 -5.13 -11.44
CA GLY A 7 0.34 -6.25 -12.17
C GLY A 7 1.16 -5.79 -13.38
N ALA A 8 1.87 -6.72 -14.01
CA ALA A 8 2.46 -6.48 -15.32
C ALA A 8 1.35 -6.27 -16.37
N PRO A 9 1.56 -5.49 -17.45
CA PRO A 9 0.51 -5.21 -18.45
C PRO A 9 -0.22 -6.43 -19.01
N LYS A 10 0.46 -7.58 -19.10
CA LYS A 10 -0.14 -8.85 -19.55
C LYS A 10 -1.30 -9.31 -18.66
N ALA A 11 -1.26 -9.03 -17.35
CA ALA A 11 -2.25 -9.48 -16.36
C ALA A 11 -3.56 -8.68 -16.36
N PHE A 12 -3.59 -7.49 -16.97
CA PHE A 12 -4.81 -6.64 -16.96
C PHE A 12 -5.21 -6.10 -18.34
N SER A 13 -4.34 -6.17 -19.36
CA SER A 13 -4.61 -5.63 -20.70
C SER A 13 -5.78 -6.29 -21.43
N LYS A 14 -6.21 -7.48 -21.01
CA LYS A 14 -7.36 -8.21 -21.57
C LYS A 14 -8.59 -8.21 -20.66
N GLY A 15 -8.56 -7.43 -19.59
CA GLY A 15 -9.54 -7.47 -18.51
C GLY A 15 -8.96 -8.10 -17.25
N PHE A 16 -9.70 -7.95 -16.15
CA PHE A 16 -9.36 -8.49 -14.84
C PHE A 16 -9.78 -9.96 -14.75
N ASP A 17 -8.90 -10.82 -14.26
CA ASP A 17 -9.15 -12.24 -13.97
C ASP A 17 -8.73 -12.56 -12.53
N LEU A 18 -9.60 -13.26 -11.79
CA LEU A 18 -9.30 -13.69 -10.42
C LEU A 18 -8.22 -14.78 -10.37
N GLN A 19 -8.06 -15.57 -11.44
CA GLN A 19 -6.97 -16.54 -11.53
C GLN A 19 -5.61 -15.84 -11.56
N ASP A 20 -5.49 -14.72 -12.26
CA ASP A 20 -4.25 -13.92 -12.30
C ASP A 20 -3.90 -13.33 -10.92
N VAL A 21 -4.89 -13.10 -10.06
CA VAL A 21 -4.66 -12.74 -8.65
C VAL A 21 -4.11 -13.94 -7.87
N ALA A 22 -4.74 -15.10 -7.99
CA ALA A 22 -4.31 -16.33 -7.31
C ALA A 22 -2.90 -16.79 -7.76
N ASP A 23 -2.56 -16.56 -9.02
CA ASP A 23 -1.25 -16.85 -9.62
C ASP A 23 -0.18 -15.81 -9.25
N GLY A 24 -0.54 -14.75 -8.50
CA GLY A 24 0.39 -13.74 -7.99
C GLY A 24 0.81 -12.70 -9.03
N PHE A 25 0.04 -12.49 -10.11
CA PHE A 25 0.37 -11.49 -11.12
C PHE A 25 0.00 -10.06 -10.75
N TYR A 26 -0.67 -9.86 -9.62
CA TYR A 26 -1.00 -8.55 -9.05
C TYR A 26 -0.16 -8.28 -7.79
N GLY A 27 0.31 -7.03 -7.65
CA GLY A 27 1.13 -6.61 -6.52
C GLY A 27 0.36 -6.32 -5.24
N SER A 28 1.06 -6.49 -4.12
CA SER A 28 0.64 -6.17 -2.75
C SER A 28 1.64 -5.28 -2.02
N HIS A 29 2.51 -4.57 -2.74
CA HIS A 29 3.69 -3.91 -2.15
C HIS A 29 3.71 -2.39 -2.33
N LEU A 30 4.33 -1.73 -1.35
CA LEU A 30 4.85 -0.37 -1.46
C LEU A 30 6.37 -0.39 -1.53
N HIS A 31 6.95 0.49 -2.34
CA HIS A 31 8.38 0.59 -2.55
C HIS A 31 8.89 1.93 -2.01
N VAL A 32 9.78 1.89 -1.02
CA VAL A 32 10.41 3.08 -0.44
C VAL A 32 11.76 3.31 -1.10
N TYR A 33 11.99 4.53 -1.59
CA TYR A 33 13.23 4.93 -2.25
C TYR A 33 13.90 6.10 -1.55
N SER A 34 15.24 6.09 -1.57
CA SER A 34 16.03 7.28 -1.36
C SER A 34 15.80 8.27 -2.50
N TRP A 35 15.80 9.56 -2.18
CA TRP A 35 15.65 10.62 -3.16
C TRP A 35 16.70 11.72 -2.89
N PRO A 36 17.39 12.26 -3.91
CA PRO A 36 17.22 12.01 -5.35
C PRO A 36 17.93 10.75 -5.88
N GLY A 37 18.60 9.97 -5.02
CA GLY A 37 19.46 8.84 -5.45
C GLY A 37 18.74 7.68 -6.16
N GLY A 38 17.43 7.51 -5.98
CA GLY A 38 16.64 6.47 -6.66
C GLY A 38 16.90 5.04 -6.19
N GLU A 39 17.61 4.87 -5.06
CA GLU A 39 17.92 3.56 -4.50
C GLU A 39 16.73 3.04 -3.68
N MET A 40 16.31 1.79 -3.91
CA MET A 40 15.28 1.16 -3.08
C MET A 40 15.84 0.91 -1.67
N LYS A 41 15.15 1.44 -0.66
CA LYS A 41 15.51 1.31 0.76
C LYS A 41 14.67 0.27 1.49
N GLN A 42 13.42 0.10 1.09
CA GLN A 42 12.52 -0.83 1.75
C GLN A 42 11.43 -1.29 0.79
N LEU A 43 11.02 -2.54 0.93
CA LEU A 43 9.81 -3.10 0.36
C LEU A 43 8.83 -3.34 1.52
N ILE A 44 7.64 -2.78 1.45
CA ILE A 44 6.58 -2.98 2.44
C ILE A 44 5.58 -3.94 1.81
N ASP A 45 5.42 -5.13 2.42
CA ASP A 45 4.42 -6.11 1.99
C ASP A 45 3.11 -5.85 2.74
N LEU A 46 2.05 -5.52 1.99
CA LEU A 46 0.71 -5.30 2.52
C LEU A 46 -0.10 -6.61 2.63
N ALA A 47 0.44 -7.71 2.10
CA ALA A 47 -0.19 -9.01 2.03
C ALA A 47 -1.64 -8.93 1.49
N ASP A 48 -2.50 -9.83 1.95
CA ASP A 48 -3.92 -9.90 1.55
C ASP A 48 -4.70 -8.64 1.93
N THR A 49 -4.20 -7.82 2.86
CA THR A 49 -4.85 -6.58 3.26
C THR A 49 -4.70 -5.48 2.23
N GLY A 50 -3.74 -5.57 1.31
CA GLY A 50 -3.40 -4.51 0.36
C GLY A 50 -3.18 -4.98 -1.06
N LEU A 51 -3.98 -5.93 -1.55
CA LEU A 51 -3.95 -6.39 -2.95
C LEU A 51 -4.38 -5.28 -3.93
N ILE A 52 -3.49 -4.95 -4.86
CA ILE A 52 -3.65 -3.90 -5.87
C ILE A 52 -3.69 -2.50 -5.21
N PRO A 53 -2.59 -2.06 -4.56
CA PRO A 53 -2.47 -0.69 -4.05
C PRO A 53 -2.36 0.28 -5.23
N LEU A 54 -3.31 1.21 -5.37
CA LEU A 54 -3.33 2.14 -6.50
C LEU A 54 -2.75 3.49 -6.10
N GLU A 55 -3.60 4.37 -5.59
CA GLU A 55 -3.28 5.77 -5.35
C GLU A 55 -2.65 5.96 -3.98
N ILE A 56 -1.43 6.47 -3.96
CA ILE A 56 -0.73 6.89 -2.74
C ILE A 56 -0.90 8.38 -2.50
N ARG A 57 -1.20 8.77 -1.26
CA ARG A 57 -1.31 10.18 -0.86
C ARG A 57 -0.67 10.40 0.50
N PHE A 58 0.40 11.20 0.52
CA PHE A 58 0.94 11.75 1.76
C PHE A 58 -0.01 12.81 2.33
N LEU A 59 0.07 13.04 3.64
CA LEU A 59 -0.56 14.21 4.24
C LEU A 59 -0.01 15.50 3.60
N HIS A 60 -0.86 16.53 3.54
CA HIS A 60 -0.45 17.83 3.00
C HIS A 60 0.52 18.60 3.91
N ASP A 61 0.59 18.26 5.19
CA ASP A 61 1.58 18.80 6.13
C ASP A 61 2.94 18.13 5.86
N PRO A 62 3.93 18.86 5.32
CA PRO A 62 5.23 18.29 4.96
C PRO A 62 6.09 17.89 6.17
N SER A 63 5.69 18.25 7.39
CA SER A 63 6.36 17.80 8.62
C SER A 63 5.93 16.39 9.07
N LYS A 64 4.95 15.78 8.39
CA LYS A 64 4.41 14.47 8.74
C LYS A 64 4.90 13.41 7.77
N ASP A 65 5.63 12.44 8.31
CA ASP A 65 6.03 11.24 7.57
C ASP A 65 4.90 10.17 7.58
N ILE A 66 3.72 10.56 7.11
CA ILE A 66 2.50 9.74 7.09
C ILE A 66 1.80 9.90 5.75
N GLY A 67 1.27 8.80 5.23
CA GLY A 67 0.33 8.83 4.12
C GLY A 67 -0.61 7.64 4.11
N TYR A 68 -1.41 7.58 3.06
CA TYR A 68 -2.44 6.58 2.86
C TYR A 68 -2.39 6.01 1.44
N VAL A 69 -2.75 4.75 1.31
CA VAL A 69 -2.93 4.08 0.03
C VAL A 69 -4.25 3.31 0.02
N GLY A 70 -5.01 3.47 -1.06
CA GLY A 70 -6.20 2.68 -1.32
C GLY A 70 -5.84 1.38 -2.04
N SER A 71 -6.35 0.27 -1.55
CA SER A 71 -6.18 -1.06 -2.15
C SER A 71 -7.46 -1.50 -2.84
N ALA A 72 -7.40 -1.77 -4.15
CA ALA A 72 -8.59 -1.96 -4.96
C ALA A 72 -9.34 -3.27 -4.65
N LEU A 73 -8.61 -4.38 -4.44
CA LEU A 73 -9.24 -5.69 -4.29
C LEU A 73 -9.69 -5.94 -2.85
N SER A 74 -8.89 -5.55 -1.86
CA SER A 74 -9.27 -5.66 -0.45
C SER A 74 -10.20 -4.54 0.03
N SER A 75 -10.39 -3.48 -0.77
CA SER A 75 -11.15 -2.27 -0.41
C SER A 75 -10.65 -1.56 0.86
N ASN A 76 -9.42 -1.85 1.30
CA ASN A 76 -8.85 -1.24 2.49
C ASN A 76 -8.20 0.11 2.19
N MET A 77 -8.37 1.04 3.13
CA MET A 77 -7.50 2.21 3.25
C MET A 77 -6.37 1.89 4.20
N ILE A 78 -5.13 1.98 3.75
CA ILE A 78 -3.96 1.57 4.53
C ILE A 78 -3.16 2.82 4.87
N ARG A 79 -2.93 3.04 6.16
CA ARG A 79 -2.03 4.09 6.63
C ARG A 79 -0.61 3.54 6.59
N PHE A 80 0.32 4.26 5.99
CA PHE A 80 1.75 4.00 6.12
C PHE A 80 2.43 5.19 6.80
N PHE A 81 3.45 4.90 7.60
CA PHE A 81 4.12 5.90 8.43
C PHE A 81 5.56 5.51 8.72
N LYS A 82 6.40 6.53 8.94
CA LYS A 82 7.80 6.32 9.30
C LYS A 82 7.96 6.14 10.82
N ASN A 83 8.76 5.16 11.20
CA ASN A 83 9.10 4.84 12.58
C ASN A 83 10.31 5.65 13.06
N SER A 84 10.60 5.59 14.36
CA SER A 84 11.77 6.26 14.95
C SER A 84 13.13 5.70 14.50
N ASP A 85 13.14 4.47 13.97
CA ASP A 85 14.34 3.83 13.39
C ASP A 85 14.48 4.09 11.88
N GLU A 86 13.72 5.06 11.36
CA GLU A 86 13.69 5.47 9.95
C GLU A 86 13.07 4.44 8.97
N SER A 87 12.63 3.27 9.46
CA SER A 87 11.85 2.32 8.66
C SER A 87 10.41 2.79 8.48
N TRP A 88 9.69 2.19 7.52
CA TRP A 88 8.27 2.46 7.27
C TRP A 88 7.40 1.28 7.69
N SER A 89 6.33 1.55 8.42
CA SER A 89 5.30 0.58 8.81
C SER A 89 3.97 0.90 8.14
N HIS A 90 3.04 -0.05 8.19
CA HIS A 90 1.68 0.15 7.71
C HIS A 90 0.65 -0.51 8.63
N GLU A 91 -0.59 -0.02 8.55
CA GLU A 91 -1.75 -0.63 9.21
C GLU A 91 -3.01 -0.42 8.36
N ALA A 92 -3.90 -1.41 8.34
CA ALA A 92 -5.22 -1.24 7.75
C ALA A 92 -6.05 -0.31 8.64
N SER A 93 -6.71 0.68 8.04
CA SER A 93 -7.63 1.56 8.74
C SER A 93 -8.92 0.79 9.04
N LEU A 94 -8.91 0.05 10.15
CA LEU A 94 -10.11 -0.63 10.64
C LEU A 94 -10.99 0.40 11.35
N LEU A 95 -12.24 0.54 10.91
CA LEU A 95 -13.28 1.12 11.75
C LEU A 95 -13.52 0.12 12.88
N SER A 96 -12.88 0.31 14.04
CA SER A 96 -13.42 -0.29 15.24
C SER A 96 -14.75 0.40 15.51
N LEU A 97 -15.85 -0.30 15.23
CA LEU A 97 -17.09 0.00 15.92
C LEU A 97 -16.80 -0.33 17.38
N SER A 98 -16.41 0.67 18.17
CA SER A 98 -16.43 0.54 19.61
C SER A 98 -17.90 0.32 20.00
N SER A 99 -18.34 -0.93 20.04
CA SER A 99 -19.54 -1.29 20.76
C SER A 99 -19.22 -1.10 22.24
N SER A 100 -19.30 0.15 22.70
CA SER A 100 -19.54 0.44 24.11
C SER A 100 -20.94 -0.09 24.42
N LEU A 101 -21.04 -1.38 24.70
CA LEU A 101 -22.21 -1.92 25.37
C LEU A 101 -22.12 -1.48 26.84
N PRO A 102 -23.23 -0.96 27.41
CA PRO A 102 -23.30 -0.57 28.82
C PRO A 102 -23.15 -1.76 29.77
#